data_AF-B4IWQ4-F1
#
_entry.id   AF-B4IWQ4-F1
#
_cell.length_a   1.000
_cell.length_b   1.000
_cell.length_c   1.000
_cell.angle_alpha   90.00
_cell.angle_beta   90.00
_cell.angle_gamma   90.00
#
_symmetry.space_group_name_H-M   'P 1'
#
loop_
_entity.id
_entity.type
_entity.pdbx_description
1 polymer ?
#
loop_
_entity_poly.entity_id
_entity_poly.type
_entity_poly.pdbx_seq_one_letter_code
_entity_poly.pdbx_strand_id
1 'polypeptide(L)'
;MLLQIQNLRLWNDTLSYHYWQRPGVIRLTKVYIYNVSNPDGFLSGEKPKLQEVGPFVYREDMEKVNVKFHENNYTVSYQHKKILQFVPELSIDKNTPIVTPNIPLLTLTSLSPKLGYLLSKTISIVLTAAQLKPFINVTADQLVFGYDDALVSLAHRFYPKHMRPMERMGLLLGRNGTLTEVSSIKTGYEGMEQFGYIDSLNGMDRLPHWNEEPCTSIAGSEGSFFPPRDITKSDLVHIYDKDLCRIIPLKYVERVEKDGLAADLYRLPNNSYGDSAHNPENKCYDANDYDAVRGLQNISPCQYGAPVYISNPHFYEADPELLDAVEGLHPQQEKHETYFKIQPKLGVPLEGKVRIQLNLKVTQAKDVHPVRDFRDFVFPVMWLEEGITELTPAIKGWLYLATVIAPHAVPIGSYLMIVGGASAVIFSFVRAYRNFVFARDPSLEILEMGRRSLRRGSSFIAHQQHKLLLHHRDSYVLLRTMPHAMTACLDPERDRDDVQPIIDYTLINQEA
;
A
#
# COMPACT_ATOMS: atom_id res chain seq x y z
N MET A 1 12.40 0.74 -18.58
CA MET A 1 12.20 -0.37 -17.64
C MET A 1 13.08 -0.24 -16.39
N LEU A 2 14.42 -0.26 -16.50
CA LEU A 2 15.34 -0.13 -15.33
C LEU A 2 15.10 1.11 -14.45
N LEU A 3 14.91 2.29 -15.04
CA LEU A 3 14.60 3.54 -14.29
C LEU A 3 13.23 3.51 -13.59
N GLN A 4 12.25 2.79 -14.13
CA GLN A 4 10.93 2.65 -13.49
C GLN A 4 11.01 1.72 -12.28
N ILE A 5 11.81 0.65 -12.38
CA ILE A 5 12.03 -0.32 -11.30
C ILE A 5 12.84 0.31 -10.15
N GLN A 6 13.84 1.15 -10.45
CA GLN A 6 14.60 1.85 -9.41
C GLN A 6 13.72 2.79 -8.56
N ASN A 7 12.77 3.50 -9.19
CA ASN A 7 11.85 4.39 -8.48
C ASN A 7 10.71 3.66 -7.74
N LEU A 8 10.50 2.36 -8.00
CA LEU A 8 9.55 1.51 -7.25
C LEU A 8 10.09 1.03 -5.91
N ARG A 9 11.42 0.95 -5.78
CA ARG A 9 12.06 0.51 -4.53
C ARG A 9 11.69 1.45 -3.39
N LEU A 10 11.48 0.89 -2.21
CA LEU A 10 11.30 1.68 -1.01
C LEU A 10 12.66 2.14 -0.52
N TRP A 11 12.91 3.43 -0.69
CA TRP A 11 14.09 4.12 -0.17
C TRP A 11 13.72 5.56 0.17
N ASN A 12 14.48 6.19 1.07
CA ASN A 12 14.31 7.62 1.36
C ASN A 12 14.30 8.44 0.06
N ASP A 13 13.40 9.42 -0.01
CA ASP A 13 13.21 10.35 -1.14
C ASP A 13 12.67 9.73 -2.45
N THR A 14 12.29 8.45 -2.44
CA THR A 14 11.56 7.86 -3.58
C THR A 14 10.08 8.21 -3.55
N LEU A 15 9.47 8.37 -4.73
CA LEU A 15 8.03 8.60 -4.83
C LEU A 15 7.21 7.46 -4.20
N SER A 16 7.68 6.22 -4.39
CA SER A 16 7.05 5.02 -3.82
C SER A 16 7.07 5.03 -2.30
N TYR A 17 8.16 5.50 -1.70
CA TYR A 17 8.25 5.69 -0.25
C TYR A 17 7.22 6.69 0.28
N HIS A 18 7.06 7.86 -0.36
CA HIS A 18 6.10 8.86 0.09
C HIS A 18 4.65 8.35 0.05
N TYR A 19 4.24 7.68 -1.03
CA TYR A 19 2.90 7.08 -1.12
C TYR A 19 2.74 5.84 -0.24
N TRP A 20 3.81 5.10 0.01
CA TRP A 20 3.79 4.00 0.97
C TRP A 20 3.58 4.51 2.39
N GLN A 21 4.33 5.56 2.78
CA GLN A 21 4.29 6.10 4.14
C GLN A 21 2.96 6.77 4.46
N ARG A 22 2.45 7.58 3.52
CA ARG A 22 1.15 8.25 3.61
C ARG A 22 0.37 8.00 2.32
N PRO A 23 -0.41 6.91 2.25
CA PRO A 23 -1.21 6.59 1.09
C PRO A 23 -2.21 7.71 0.78
N GLY A 24 -2.11 8.30 -0.40
CA GLY A 24 -3.05 9.32 -0.88
C GLY A 24 -4.35 8.71 -1.40
N VAL A 25 -4.86 7.65 -0.77
CA VAL A 25 -6.08 6.92 -1.15
C VAL A 25 -7.08 6.96 -0.01
N ILE A 26 -8.37 6.93 -0.33
CA ILE A 26 -9.43 6.85 0.67
C ILE A 26 -9.74 5.37 0.89
N ARG A 27 -9.27 4.83 2.01
CA ARG A 27 -9.64 3.49 2.46
C ARG A 27 -10.88 3.57 3.34
N LEU A 28 -11.87 2.73 3.04
CA LEU A 28 -13.10 2.63 3.81
C LEU A 28 -13.19 1.26 4.47
N THR A 29 -13.73 1.26 5.68
CA THR A 29 -14.08 0.07 6.46
C THR A 29 -15.58 0.13 6.69
N LYS A 30 -16.31 -0.82 6.10
CA LYS A 30 -17.77 -0.92 6.22
C LYS A 30 -18.10 -2.11 7.08
N VAL A 31 -18.85 -1.90 8.14
CA VAL A 31 -19.26 -2.95 9.08
C VAL A 31 -20.75 -3.24 8.91
N TYR A 32 -21.11 -4.52 8.89
CA TYR A 32 -22.47 -5.02 8.83
C TYR A 32 -22.66 -6.02 9.97
N ILE A 33 -23.63 -5.76 10.85
CA ILE A 33 -23.83 -6.53 12.09
C ILE A 33 -25.07 -7.41 11.93
N TYR A 34 -25.00 -8.65 12.40
CA TYR A 34 -26.16 -9.54 12.41
C TYR A 34 -26.94 -9.37 13.72
N ASN A 35 -28.04 -8.62 13.66
CA ASN A 35 -28.96 -8.45 14.77
C ASN A 35 -29.83 -9.70 14.96
N VAL A 36 -29.98 -10.18 16.20
CA VAL A 36 -30.76 -11.37 16.53
C VAL A 36 -32.21 -10.98 16.84
N SER A 37 -33.15 -11.44 16.03
CA SER A 37 -34.57 -11.09 16.18
C SER A 37 -35.38 -12.02 17.09
N ASN A 38 -34.91 -13.25 17.33
CA ASN A 38 -35.59 -14.26 18.17
C ASN A 38 -34.68 -14.90 19.24
N PRO A 39 -34.04 -14.12 20.14
CA PRO A 39 -33.13 -14.69 21.15
C PRO A 39 -33.81 -15.76 22.03
N ASP A 40 -35.03 -15.52 22.51
CA ASP A 40 -35.76 -16.48 23.35
C ASP A 40 -36.21 -17.72 22.56
N GLY A 41 -36.59 -17.54 21.29
CA GLY A 41 -36.92 -18.64 20.38
C GLY A 41 -35.71 -19.55 20.13
N PHE A 42 -34.53 -18.97 19.91
CA PHE A 42 -33.28 -19.72 19.78
C PHE A 42 -32.95 -20.52 21.05
N LEU A 43 -33.07 -19.92 22.23
CA LEU A 43 -32.88 -20.62 23.51
C LEU A 43 -33.92 -21.73 23.74
N SER A 44 -35.08 -21.63 23.09
CA SER A 44 -36.14 -22.67 23.11
C SER A 44 -35.96 -23.75 22.04
N GLY A 45 -34.93 -23.65 21.19
CA GLY A 45 -34.57 -24.64 20.17
C GLY A 45 -34.79 -24.23 18.71
N GLU A 46 -35.38 -23.05 18.45
CA GLU A 46 -35.55 -22.52 17.09
C GLU A 46 -34.18 -22.21 16.43
N LYS A 47 -34.19 -22.01 15.11
CA LYS A 47 -33.03 -21.42 14.42
C LYS A 47 -32.93 -19.93 14.75
N PRO A 48 -31.72 -19.37 14.91
CA PRO A 48 -31.57 -17.93 15.10
C PRO A 48 -31.93 -17.22 13.78
N LYS A 49 -32.78 -16.20 13.89
CA LYS A 49 -33.22 -15.33 12.82
C LYS A 49 -32.42 -14.04 12.86
N LEU A 50 -31.52 -13.91 11.90
CA LEU A 50 -30.57 -12.83 11.80
C LEU A 50 -31.08 -11.77 10.83
N GLN A 51 -30.86 -10.51 11.20
CA GLN A 51 -31.13 -9.35 10.35
C GLN A 51 -29.81 -8.61 10.16
N GLU A 52 -29.38 -8.44 8.92
CA GLU A 52 -28.23 -7.61 8.62
C GLU A 52 -28.57 -6.13 8.87
N VAL A 53 -27.74 -5.47 9.68
CA VAL A 53 -27.87 -4.05 10.04
C VAL A 53 -26.57 -3.34 9.66
N GLY A 54 -26.65 -2.39 8.73
CA GLY A 54 -25.51 -1.65 8.22
C GLY A 54 -25.82 -0.93 6.89
N PRO A 55 -24.80 -0.34 6.24
CA PRO A 55 -23.41 -0.30 6.69
C PRO A 55 -23.16 0.75 7.79
N PHE A 56 -22.19 0.47 8.65
CA PHE A 56 -21.50 1.47 9.47
C PHE A 56 -20.13 1.73 8.84
N VAL A 57 -19.94 2.92 8.27
CA VAL A 57 -18.78 3.25 7.44
C VAL A 57 -17.80 4.12 8.21
N TYR A 58 -16.54 3.72 8.14
CA TYR A 58 -15.40 4.42 8.72
C TYR A 58 -14.39 4.71 7.64
N ARG A 59 -13.89 5.95 7.58
CA ARG A 59 -12.71 6.33 6.81
C ARG A 59 -11.47 6.01 7.63
N GLU A 60 -10.53 5.29 7.04
CA GLU A 60 -9.24 4.99 7.67
C GLU A 60 -8.18 6.01 7.24
N ASP A 61 -7.81 6.90 8.14
CA ASP A 61 -6.64 7.76 7.95
C ASP A 61 -5.40 6.97 8.41
N MET A 62 -4.56 6.57 7.46
CA MET A 62 -3.42 5.69 7.71
C MET A 62 -2.08 6.40 7.45
N GLU A 63 -1.14 6.19 8.36
CA GLU A 63 0.23 6.69 8.28
C GLU A 63 1.19 5.63 8.82
N LYS A 64 2.32 5.44 8.14
CA LYS A 64 3.43 4.64 8.65
C LYS A 64 4.37 5.53 9.45
N VAL A 65 4.50 5.23 10.74
CA VAL A 65 5.30 5.99 11.71
C VAL A 65 6.48 5.15 12.19
N ASN A 66 7.46 5.79 12.84
CA ASN A 66 8.67 5.13 13.36
C ASN A 66 9.42 4.34 12.28
N VAL A 67 9.47 4.89 11.07
CA VAL A 67 10.09 4.26 9.91
C VAL A 67 11.61 4.23 10.08
N LYS A 68 12.21 3.07 9.85
CA LYS A 68 13.65 2.86 9.87
C LYS A 68 14.08 1.90 8.77
N PHE A 69 14.98 2.34 7.91
CA PHE A 69 15.62 1.51 6.89
C PHE A 69 16.80 0.74 7.49
N HIS A 70 16.97 -0.51 7.05
CA HIS A 70 18.03 -1.42 7.47
C HIS A 70 18.84 -1.85 6.25
N GLU A 71 20.04 -1.30 6.11
CA GLU A 71 20.89 -1.53 4.93
C GLU A 71 21.49 -2.94 4.88
N ASN A 72 21.67 -3.57 6.03
CA ASN A 72 22.28 -4.90 6.16
C ASN A 72 21.42 -6.03 5.58
N ASN A 73 20.09 -5.89 5.61
CA ASN A 73 19.15 -6.89 5.09
C ASN A 73 18.15 -6.30 4.09
N TYR A 74 18.36 -5.04 3.69
CA TYR A 74 17.54 -4.29 2.74
C TYR A 74 16.03 -4.27 3.08
N THR A 75 15.72 -4.13 4.36
CA THR A 75 14.33 -4.03 4.86
C THR A 75 14.01 -2.63 5.36
N VAL A 76 12.71 -2.36 5.54
CA VAL A 76 12.22 -1.16 6.22
C VAL A 76 11.24 -1.55 7.30
N SER A 77 11.51 -1.14 8.53
CA SER A 77 10.63 -1.36 9.68
C SER A 77 9.80 -0.13 9.99
N TYR A 78 8.56 -0.32 10.44
CA TYR A 78 7.61 0.75 10.73
C TYR A 78 6.50 0.25 11.66
N GLN A 79 5.72 1.20 12.17
CA GLN A 79 4.45 0.92 12.84
C GLN A 79 3.31 1.59 12.07
N HIS A 80 2.15 0.96 12.11
CA HIS A 80 0.94 1.53 11.57
C HIS A 80 0.30 2.50 12.57
N LYS A 81 0.00 3.71 12.12
CA LYS A 81 -0.93 4.61 12.78
C LYS A 81 -2.20 4.67 11.94
N LYS A 82 -3.29 4.09 12.46
CA LYS A 82 -4.59 4.03 11.78
C LYS A 82 -5.61 4.76 12.63
N ILE A 83 -6.31 5.73 12.04
CA ILE A 83 -7.41 6.44 12.72
C ILE A 83 -8.70 6.15 11.97
N LEU A 84 -9.66 5.51 12.64
CA LEU A 84 -10.98 5.22 12.08
C LEU A 84 -11.92 6.37 12.42
N GLN A 85 -12.39 7.07 11.39
CA GLN A 85 -13.34 8.18 11.51
C GLN A 85 -14.70 7.77 10.95
N PHE A 86 -15.74 7.80 11.78
CA PHE A 86 -17.10 7.48 11.35
C PHE A 86 -17.59 8.47 10.29
N VAL A 87 -18.29 7.97 9.27
CA VAL A 87 -18.81 8.74 8.13
C VAL A 87 -20.34 8.66 8.13
N PRO A 88 -21.04 9.58 8.81
CA PRO A 88 -22.50 9.53 8.97
C PRO A 88 -23.26 9.50 7.64
N GLU A 89 -22.79 10.24 6.63
CA GLU A 89 -23.44 10.36 5.32
C GLU A 89 -23.44 9.07 4.50
N LEU A 90 -22.57 8.11 4.83
CA LEU A 90 -22.52 6.79 4.20
C LEU A 90 -23.04 5.68 5.12
N SER A 91 -23.54 6.03 6.31
CA SER A 91 -23.85 5.08 7.38
C SER A 91 -25.29 5.21 7.86
N ILE A 92 -25.81 4.12 8.41
CA ILE A 92 -26.94 4.20 9.34
C ILE A 92 -26.48 4.72 10.71
N ASP A 93 -27.41 5.09 11.59
CA ASP A 93 -27.08 5.62 12.92
C ASP A 93 -26.26 4.60 13.74
N LYS A 94 -25.05 4.98 14.14
CA LYS A 94 -24.14 4.15 14.95
C LYS A 94 -24.70 3.77 16.33
N ASN A 95 -25.70 4.52 16.83
CA ASN A 95 -26.39 4.21 18.08
C ASN A 95 -27.55 3.22 17.90
N THR A 96 -27.74 2.66 16.70
CA THR A 96 -28.76 1.64 16.44
C THR A 96 -28.62 0.49 17.46
N PRO A 97 -29.71 0.13 18.18
CA PRO A 97 -29.67 -0.96 19.13
C PRO A 97 -29.57 -2.31 18.42
N ILE A 98 -28.68 -3.16 18.91
CA ILE A 98 -28.38 -4.49 18.41
C ILE A 98 -28.53 -5.49 19.55
N VAL A 99 -29.26 -6.56 19.29
CA VAL A 99 -29.28 -7.77 20.12
C VAL A 99 -28.23 -8.72 19.56
N THR A 100 -27.24 -9.09 20.39
CA THR A 100 -26.10 -9.93 19.99
C THR A 100 -25.75 -10.92 21.09
N PRO A 101 -25.10 -12.07 20.78
CA PRO A 101 -24.62 -12.96 21.82
C PRO A 101 -23.64 -12.26 22.76
N ASN A 102 -23.69 -12.60 24.04
CA ASN A 102 -22.76 -12.10 25.04
C ASN A 102 -21.39 -12.78 24.85
N ILE A 103 -20.55 -12.20 23.98
CA ILE A 103 -19.27 -12.79 23.56
C ILE A 103 -18.36 -13.12 24.75
N PRO A 104 -18.14 -12.23 25.76
CA PRO A 104 -17.32 -12.57 26.93
C PRO A 104 -17.88 -13.74 27.74
N LEU A 105 -19.20 -13.75 28.00
CA LEU A 105 -19.85 -14.84 28.73
C LEU A 105 -19.69 -16.16 27.99
N LEU A 106 -20.03 -16.18 26.69
CA LEU A 106 -20.00 -17.39 25.88
C LEU A 106 -18.59 -17.90 25.64
N THR A 107 -17.60 -17.01 25.58
CA THR A 107 -16.18 -17.38 25.55
C THR A 107 -15.78 -18.12 26.82
N LEU A 108 -16.10 -17.56 27.99
CA LEU A 108 -15.79 -18.18 29.28
C LEU A 108 -16.50 -19.54 29.43
N THR A 109 -17.77 -19.62 29.07
CA THR A 109 -18.56 -20.85 29.25
C THR A 109 -18.21 -21.92 28.23
N SER A 110 -17.81 -21.58 27.00
CA SER A 110 -17.37 -22.57 26.02
C SER A 110 -16.08 -23.29 26.43
N LEU A 111 -15.29 -22.68 27.33
CA LEU A 111 -14.10 -23.28 27.92
C LEU A 111 -14.42 -24.14 29.16
N SER A 112 -15.60 -23.96 29.78
CA SER A 112 -15.93 -24.62 31.05
C SER A 112 -15.96 -26.16 30.98
N PRO A 113 -16.40 -26.82 29.89
CA PRO A 113 -16.38 -28.29 29.82
C PRO A 113 -14.98 -28.89 30.00
N LYS A 114 -13.92 -28.14 29.65
CA LYS A 114 -12.51 -28.57 29.82
C LYS A 114 -12.00 -28.43 31.26
N LEU A 115 -12.73 -27.69 32.13
CA LEU A 115 -12.30 -27.30 33.48
C LEU A 115 -12.79 -28.23 34.60
N GLY A 116 -13.56 -29.27 34.25
CA GLY A 116 -14.15 -30.22 35.21
C GLY A 116 -15.43 -29.71 35.89
N TYR A 117 -16.20 -30.65 36.44
CA TYR A 117 -17.56 -30.40 36.94
C TYR A 117 -17.62 -29.39 38.11
N LEU A 118 -16.74 -29.53 39.10
CA LEU A 118 -16.75 -28.67 40.30
C LEU A 118 -16.47 -27.20 39.95
N LEU A 119 -15.49 -26.95 39.08
CA LEU A 119 -15.17 -25.60 38.64
C LEU A 119 -16.28 -25.03 37.76
N SER A 120 -16.85 -25.83 36.86
CA SER A 120 -18.03 -25.44 36.05
C SER A 120 -19.23 -25.04 36.91
N LYS A 121 -19.53 -25.78 37.98
CA LYS A 121 -20.59 -25.41 38.93
C LYS A 121 -20.28 -24.14 39.70
N THR A 122 -19.02 -23.92 40.07
CA THR A 122 -18.60 -22.70 40.76
C THR A 122 -18.78 -21.48 39.85
N ILE A 123 -18.34 -21.59 38.59
CA ILE A 123 -18.57 -20.59 37.54
C ILE A 123 -20.09 -20.35 37.40
N SER A 124 -20.90 -21.40 37.33
CA SER A 124 -22.37 -21.28 37.25
C SER A 124 -22.97 -20.45 38.37
N ILE A 125 -22.56 -20.66 39.63
CA ILE A 125 -23.09 -19.93 40.80
C ILE A 125 -22.76 -18.45 40.67
N VAL A 126 -21.50 -18.11 40.35
CA VAL A 126 -21.03 -16.73 40.21
C VAL A 126 -21.77 -16.01 39.07
N LEU A 127 -21.85 -16.64 37.89
CA LEU A 127 -22.52 -16.03 36.73
C LEU A 127 -24.02 -15.84 36.96
N THR A 128 -24.66 -16.77 37.68
CA THR A 128 -26.09 -16.66 38.06
C THR A 128 -26.31 -15.53 39.06
N ALA A 129 -25.45 -15.41 40.07
CA ALA A 129 -25.52 -14.32 41.06
C ALA A 129 -25.31 -12.95 40.40
N ALA A 130 -24.46 -12.88 39.37
CA ALA A 130 -24.23 -11.68 38.56
C ALA A 130 -25.34 -11.39 37.53
N GLN A 131 -26.36 -12.26 37.42
CA GLN A 131 -27.49 -12.13 36.49
C GLN A 131 -27.07 -11.96 35.01
N LEU A 132 -25.97 -12.60 34.62
CA LEU A 132 -25.50 -12.51 33.24
C LEU A 132 -26.40 -13.32 32.31
N LYS A 133 -26.71 -12.73 31.15
CA LYS A 133 -27.59 -13.33 30.13
C LYS A 133 -26.80 -13.74 28.88
N PRO A 134 -27.22 -14.80 28.16
CA PRO A 134 -26.59 -15.25 26.91
C PRO A 134 -26.65 -14.24 25.77
N PHE A 135 -27.66 -13.36 25.76
CA PHE A 135 -27.82 -12.27 24.81
C PHE A 135 -27.81 -10.93 25.54
N ILE A 136 -27.25 -9.92 24.89
CA ILE A 136 -27.17 -8.56 25.40
C ILE A 136 -27.67 -7.57 24.35
N ASN A 137 -28.14 -6.42 24.84
CA ASN A 137 -28.55 -5.30 24.01
C ASN A 137 -27.47 -4.22 24.11
N VAL A 138 -26.84 -3.91 22.99
CA VAL A 138 -25.78 -2.90 22.88
C VAL A 138 -26.01 -2.07 21.63
N THR A 139 -25.44 -0.88 21.56
CA THR A 139 -25.42 -0.13 20.29
C THR A 139 -24.36 -0.70 19.33
N ALA A 140 -24.50 -0.44 18.04
CA ALA A 140 -23.49 -0.83 17.06
C ALA A 140 -22.10 -0.23 17.36
N ASP A 141 -22.04 1.05 17.76
CA ASP A 141 -20.80 1.72 18.18
C ASP A 141 -20.14 1.02 19.39
N GLN A 142 -20.94 0.63 20.39
CA GLN A 142 -20.46 -0.12 21.55
C GLN A 142 -19.91 -1.50 21.19
N LEU A 143 -20.62 -2.26 20.34
CA LEU A 143 -20.16 -3.58 19.93
C LEU A 143 -18.83 -3.53 19.16
N VAL A 144 -18.69 -2.53 18.28
CA VAL A 144 -17.51 -2.37 17.44
C VAL A 144 -16.33 -1.77 18.20
N PHE A 145 -16.53 -0.69 18.97
CA PHE A 145 -15.43 0.09 19.57
C PHE A 145 -15.33 0.06 21.09
N GLY A 146 -16.24 -0.58 21.81
CA GLY A 146 -16.06 -0.74 23.25
C GLY A 146 -17.33 -0.55 24.06
N TYR A 147 -17.61 -1.52 24.93
CA TYR A 147 -18.43 -1.34 26.11
C TYR A 147 -17.75 -1.97 27.34
N ASP A 148 -18.14 -1.51 28.52
CA ASP A 148 -17.61 -2.04 29.77
C ASP A 148 -18.27 -3.38 30.08
N ASP A 149 -17.43 -4.41 30.23
CA ASP A 149 -17.87 -5.76 30.57
C ASP A 149 -17.08 -6.26 31.79
N ALA A 150 -17.83 -6.78 32.78
CA ALA A 150 -17.25 -7.22 34.04
C ALA A 150 -16.32 -8.43 33.88
N LEU A 151 -16.64 -9.37 32.96
CA LEU A 151 -15.81 -10.55 32.72
C LEU A 151 -14.51 -10.16 32.02
N VAL A 152 -14.58 -9.26 31.03
CA VAL A 152 -13.39 -8.73 30.35
C VAL A 152 -12.50 -7.95 31.32
N SER A 153 -13.08 -7.11 32.16
CA SER A 153 -12.34 -6.35 33.17
C SER A 153 -11.62 -7.27 34.17
N LEU A 154 -12.27 -8.36 34.58
CA LEU A 154 -11.69 -9.37 35.45
C LEU A 154 -10.57 -10.14 34.75
N ALA A 155 -10.79 -10.57 33.51
CA ALA A 155 -9.79 -11.25 32.70
C ALA A 155 -8.55 -10.35 32.48
N HIS A 156 -8.76 -9.06 32.18
CA HIS A 156 -7.66 -8.10 32.02
C HIS A 156 -6.78 -8.03 33.28
N ARG A 157 -7.39 -8.02 34.46
CA ARG A 157 -6.67 -7.90 35.75
C ARG A 157 -5.93 -9.19 36.13
N PHE A 158 -6.54 -10.35 35.90
CA PHE A 158 -6.05 -11.62 36.45
C PHE A 158 -5.35 -12.52 35.43
N TYR A 159 -5.55 -12.34 34.12
CA TYR A 159 -4.92 -13.18 33.12
C TYR A 159 -3.42 -12.85 32.93
N PRO A 160 -2.59 -13.87 32.63
CA PRO A 160 -1.20 -13.67 32.24
C PRO A 160 -1.09 -12.73 31.03
N LYS A 161 0.03 -12.02 30.92
CA LYS A 161 0.25 -11.00 29.88
C LYS A 161 -0.03 -11.48 28.45
N HIS A 162 0.26 -12.76 28.14
CA HIS A 162 0.08 -13.33 26.80
C HIS A 162 -1.37 -13.73 26.47
N MET A 163 -2.25 -13.89 27.46
CA MET A 163 -3.70 -14.15 27.27
C MET A 163 -4.56 -12.97 27.70
N ARG A 164 -3.95 -11.84 28.07
CA ARG A 164 -4.66 -10.71 28.64
C ARG A 164 -5.42 -9.96 27.54
N PRO A 165 -6.77 -9.91 27.58
CA PRO A 165 -7.55 -9.11 26.64
C PRO A 165 -7.39 -7.61 26.94
N MET A 166 -7.99 -6.75 26.12
CA MET A 166 -8.12 -5.32 26.39
C MET A 166 -9.00 -5.07 27.64
N GLU A 167 -8.97 -3.85 28.19
CA GLU A 167 -9.75 -3.49 29.39
C GLU A 167 -11.27 -3.50 29.16
N ARG A 168 -11.71 -3.28 27.93
CA ARG A 168 -13.12 -3.20 27.50
C ARG A 168 -13.40 -4.26 26.43
N MET A 169 -14.67 -4.59 26.24
CA MET A 169 -15.11 -5.50 25.17
C MET A 169 -15.42 -4.73 23.88
N GLY A 170 -14.88 -5.15 22.74
CA GLY A 170 -15.20 -4.57 21.43
C GLY A 170 -14.44 -5.28 20.32
N LEU A 171 -15.06 -5.38 19.14
CA LEU A 171 -14.57 -6.23 18.05
C LEU A 171 -13.40 -5.63 17.27
N LEU A 172 -13.32 -4.30 17.17
CA LEU A 172 -12.24 -3.57 16.49
C LEU A 172 -11.39 -2.75 17.48
N LEU A 173 -11.40 -3.14 18.76
CA LEU A 173 -10.56 -2.51 19.77
C LEU A 173 -9.08 -2.65 19.43
N GLY A 174 -8.31 -1.60 19.68
CA GLY A 174 -6.88 -1.59 19.41
C GLY A 174 -6.51 -1.38 17.94
N ARG A 175 -7.48 -1.17 17.04
CA ARG A 175 -7.23 -0.75 15.65
C ARG A 175 -7.08 0.76 15.46
N ASN A 176 -7.39 1.55 16.49
CA ASN A 176 -7.36 3.00 16.46
C ASN A 176 -6.12 3.54 17.20
N GLY A 177 -5.37 4.42 16.55
CA GLY A 177 -4.11 5.00 17.03
C GLY A 177 -2.88 4.32 16.43
N THR A 178 -1.75 4.42 17.14
CA THR A 178 -0.50 3.75 16.76
C THR A 178 -0.52 2.31 17.26
N LEU A 179 -0.49 1.36 16.34
CA LEU A 179 -0.43 -0.06 16.66
C LEU A 179 0.90 -0.40 17.33
N THR A 180 0.88 -1.28 18.32
CA THR A 180 2.08 -1.73 19.04
C THR A 180 2.99 -2.62 18.22
N GLU A 181 2.46 -3.23 17.16
CA GLU A 181 3.18 -4.09 16.25
C GLU A 181 4.18 -3.31 15.40
N VAL A 182 5.40 -3.84 15.30
CA VAL A 182 6.44 -3.37 14.40
C VAL A 182 6.56 -4.36 13.26
N SER A 183 6.22 -3.91 12.04
CA SER A 183 6.37 -4.71 10.82
C SER A 183 7.66 -4.31 10.11
N SER A 184 8.39 -5.28 9.59
CA SER A 184 9.50 -5.08 8.68
C SER A 184 9.18 -5.69 7.32
N ILE A 185 9.34 -4.94 6.24
CA ILE A 185 9.05 -5.42 4.87
C ILE A 185 10.28 -5.34 3.97
N LYS A 186 10.31 -6.18 2.93
CA LYS A 186 11.33 -6.14 1.88
C LYS A 186 11.15 -4.92 0.97
N THR A 187 12.22 -4.15 0.79
CA THR A 187 12.20 -2.86 0.06
C THR A 187 12.19 -2.97 -1.47
N GLY A 188 12.50 -4.15 -2.01
CA GLY A 188 12.69 -4.35 -3.45
C GLY A 188 14.12 -4.07 -3.95
N TYR A 189 15.07 -3.80 -3.05
CA TYR A 189 16.46 -3.49 -3.40
C TYR A 189 17.18 -4.66 -4.06
N GLU A 190 17.10 -5.85 -3.47
CA GLU A 190 17.72 -7.08 -4.00
C GLU A 190 16.96 -7.69 -5.19
N GLY A 191 15.68 -7.35 -5.33
CA GLY A 191 14.79 -7.92 -6.34
C GLY A 191 13.34 -7.57 -6.07
N MET A 192 12.49 -7.67 -7.09
CA MET A 192 11.06 -7.34 -6.98
C MET A 192 10.19 -8.56 -6.63
N GLU A 193 10.79 -9.73 -6.47
CA GLU A 193 10.13 -11.02 -6.23
C GLU A 193 9.46 -11.11 -4.87
N GLN A 194 10.01 -10.42 -3.86
CA GLN A 194 9.47 -10.34 -2.51
C GLN A 194 9.07 -8.90 -2.14
N PHE A 195 8.99 -8.00 -3.12
CA PHE A 195 8.69 -6.58 -2.86
C PHE A 195 7.38 -6.39 -2.09
N GLY A 196 7.44 -5.66 -0.98
CA GLY A 196 6.29 -5.36 -0.14
C GLY A 196 5.85 -6.51 0.77
N TYR A 197 6.50 -7.67 0.72
CA TYR A 197 6.23 -8.75 1.68
C TYR A 197 6.91 -8.51 3.01
N ILE A 198 6.23 -8.94 4.06
CA ILE A 198 6.71 -8.90 5.43
C ILE A 198 7.88 -9.88 5.60
N ASP A 199 8.97 -9.34 6.13
CA ASP A 199 10.20 -10.05 6.51
C ASP A 199 10.19 -10.44 7.99
N SER A 200 9.65 -9.57 8.86
CA SER A 200 9.48 -9.88 10.28
C SER A 200 8.38 -9.07 10.96
N LEU A 201 7.78 -9.66 12.00
CA LEU A 201 6.78 -9.04 12.88
C LEU A 201 7.29 -9.08 14.31
N ASN A 202 7.48 -7.91 14.92
CA ASN A 202 8.05 -7.77 16.27
C ASN A 202 9.38 -8.54 16.45
N GLY A 203 10.18 -8.62 15.38
CA GLY A 203 11.45 -9.34 15.36
C GLY A 203 11.34 -10.86 15.15
N MET A 204 10.13 -11.39 14.92
CA MET A 204 9.91 -12.79 14.56
C MET A 204 9.76 -12.93 13.05
N ASP A 205 10.37 -13.97 12.48
CA ASP A 205 10.33 -14.35 11.06
C ASP A 205 9.20 -15.36 10.75
N ARG A 206 8.40 -15.71 11.75
CA ARG A 206 7.28 -16.66 11.67
C ARG A 206 6.16 -16.30 12.64
N LEU A 207 4.94 -16.71 12.31
CA LEU A 207 3.78 -16.58 13.21
C LEU A 207 3.95 -17.52 14.40
N PRO A 208 3.83 -17.02 15.65
CA PRO A 208 3.98 -17.84 16.85
C PRO A 208 2.75 -18.71 17.15
N HIS A 209 1.67 -18.54 16.39
CA HIS A 209 0.36 -19.19 16.64
C HIS A 209 0.26 -20.59 16.05
N TRP A 210 1.10 -20.91 15.07
CA TRP A 210 1.08 -22.16 14.32
C TRP A 210 2.40 -22.90 14.52
N ASN A 211 2.37 -24.23 14.39
CA ASN A 211 3.54 -25.06 14.73
C ASN A 211 4.40 -25.42 13.51
N GLU A 212 3.81 -25.47 12.32
CA GLU A 212 4.43 -26.04 11.12
C GLU A 212 4.21 -25.14 9.89
N GLU A 213 5.13 -25.24 8.92
CA GLU A 213 4.96 -24.64 7.59
C GLU A 213 3.92 -25.41 6.76
N PRO A 214 3.19 -24.75 5.84
CA PRO A 214 3.28 -23.32 5.48
C PRO A 214 2.55 -22.38 6.47
N CYS A 215 1.88 -22.90 7.50
CA CYS A 215 1.00 -22.13 8.37
C CYS A 215 1.70 -21.06 9.20
N THR A 216 2.97 -21.27 9.53
CA THR A 216 3.83 -20.32 10.25
C THR A 216 4.31 -19.14 9.38
N SER A 217 4.11 -19.17 8.07
CA SER A 217 4.63 -18.15 7.16
C SER A 217 4.03 -16.78 7.43
N ILE A 218 4.87 -15.74 7.34
CA ILE A 218 4.49 -14.32 7.37
C ILE A 218 4.72 -13.63 6.03
N ALA A 219 5.20 -14.34 5.02
CA ALA A 219 5.59 -13.77 3.73
C ALA A 219 4.37 -13.36 2.89
N GLY A 220 3.75 -12.24 3.27
CA GLY A 220 2.59 -11.65 2.61
C GLY A 220 2.65 -10.13 2.63
N SER A 221 1.87 -9.52 1.75
CA SER A 221 1.70 -8.07 1.66
C SER A 221 0.66 -7.57 2.66
N GLU A 222 0.88 -6.40 3.25
CA GLU A 222 -0.16 -5.67 3.99
C GLU A 222 -1.29 -5.10 3.09
N GLY A 223 -1.24 -5.36 1.78
CA GLY A 223 -2.21 -4.89 0.80
C GLY A 223 -1.83 -3.61 0.06
N SER A 224 -0.72 -2.94 0.41
CA SER A 224 -0.26 -1.70 -0.26
C SER A 224 0.53 -1.95 -1.55
N PHE A 225 1.43 -2.94 -1.51
CA PHE A 225 2.32 -3.30 -2.62
C PHE A 225 2.46 -4.80 -2.71
N PHE A 226 2.52 -5.31 -3.93
CA PHE A 226 2.70 -6.71 -4.24
C PHE A 226 3.91 -6.89 -5.14
N PRO A 227 4.55 -8.07 -5.14
CA PRO A 227 5.51 -8.42 -6.17
C PRO A 227 4.89 -8.28 -7.57
N PRO A 228 5.47 -7.50 -8.49
CA PRO A 228 4.91 -7.30 -9.83
C PRO A 228 4.88 -8.60 -10.64
N ARG A 229 3.69 -9.02 -11.08
CA ARG A 229 3.50 -10.26 -11.86
C ARG A 229 4.27 -10.26 -13.18
N ASP A 230 4.49 -9.10 -13.79
CA ASP A 230 5.31 -9.00 -15.01
C ASP A 230 6.77 -9.43 -14.78
N ILE A 231 7.25 -9.39 -13.53
CA ILE A 231 8.59 -9.84 -13.13
C ILE A 231 8.50 -11.27 -12.60
N THR A 232 7.65 -11.52 -11.60
CA THR A 232 7.61 -12.80 -10.89
C THR A 232 7.02 -13.94 -11.69
N LYS A 233 6.15 -13.63 -12.67
CA LYS A 233 5.33 -14.61 -13.41
C LYS A 233 4.48 -15.52 -12.51
N SER A 234 4.30 -15.14 -11.24
CA SER A 234 3.50 -15.89 -10.27
C SER A 234 2.03 -15.50 -10.39
N ASP A 235 1.16 -16.51 -10.43
CA ASP A 235 -0.29 -16.33 -10.36
C ASP A 235 -0.80 -16.25 -8.91
N LEU A 236 0.08 -16.44 -7.92
CA LEU A 236 -0.25 -16.34 -6.50
C LEU A 236 0.45 -15.14 -5.85
N VAL A 237 -0.33 -14.39 -5.09
CA VAL A 237 0.15 -13.37 -4.15
C VAL A 237 -0.48 -13.61 -2.79
N HIS A 238 0.18 -13.18 -1.72
CA HIS A 238 -0.31 -13.37 -0.36
C HIS A 238 -0.60 -12.02 0.30
N ILE A 239 -1.68 -11.95 1.07
CA ILE A 239 -1.98 -10.83 1.96
C ILE A 239 -1.82 -11.25 3.41
N TYR A 240 -1.44 -10.31 4.26
CA TYR A 240 -1.38 -10.46 5.70
C TYR A 240 -2.05 -9.25 6.35
N ASP A 241 -2.91 -9.53 7.32
CA ASP A 241 -3.33 -8.58 8.33
C ASP A 241 -3.30 -9.29 9.68
N LYS A 242 -3.04 -8.54 10.75
CA LYS A 242 -2.99 -9.09 12.11
C LYS A 242 -4.28 -9.81 12.48
N ASP A 243 -5.44 -9.32 12.03
CA ASP A 243 -6.75 -9.87 12.36
C ASP A 243 -7.04 -11.20 11.64
N LEU A 244 -6.30 -11.50 10.56
CA LEU A 244 -6.43 -12.75 9.79
C LEU A 244 -5.66 -13.91 10.41
N CYS A 245 -4.64 -13.61 11.23
CA CYS A 245 -3.83 -14.57 11.98
C CYS A 245 -3.10 -15.64 11.15
N ARG A 246 -3.09 -15.48 9.82
CA ARG A 246 -2.32 -16.23 8.84
C ARG A 246 -2.20 -15.39 7.57
N ILE A 247 -1.28 -15.76 6.69
CA ILE A 247 -1.29 -15.26 5.32
C ILE A 247 -2.47 -15.86 4.55
N ILE A 248 -3.09 -15.06 3.68
CA ILE A 248 -4.21 -15.44 2.84
C ILE A 248 -3.78 -15.38 1.37
N PRO A 249 -3.94 -16.48 0.61
CA PRO A 249 -3.57 -16.50 -0.80
C PRO A 249 -4.63 -15.79 -1.66
N LEU A 250 -4.17 -15.10 -2.69
CA LEU A 250 -4.99 -14.57 -3.77
C LEU A 250 -4.44 -15.07 -5.10
N LYS A 251 -5.32 -15.60 -5.94
CA LYS A 251 -4.96 -16.20 -7.22
C LYS A 251 -5.44 -15.36 -8.38
N TYR A 252 -4.56 -15.17 -9.36
CA TYR A 252 -4.86 -14.53 -10.63
C TYR A 252 -5.99 -15.27 -11.36
N VAL A 253 -6.94 -14.51 -11.88
CA VAL A 253 -8.06 -15.02 -12.68
C VAL A 253 -7.94 -14.52 -14.11
N GLU A 254 -7.94 -13.21 -14.30
CA GLU A 254 -7.97 -12.61 -15.64
C GLU A 254 -7.43 -11.18 -15.66
N ARG A 255 -7.17 -10.69 -16.88
CA ARG A 255 -6.77 -9.32 -17.15
C ARG A 255 -8.01 -8.45 -17.26
N VAL A 256 -8.08 -7.36 -16.51
CA VAL A 256 -9.20 -6.40 -16.54
C VAL A 256 -8.69 -4.98 -16.79
N GLU A 257 -9.59 -4.09 -17.19
CA GLU A 257 -9.31 -2.66 -17.28
C GLU A 257 -10.08 -1.92 -16.17
N LYS A 258 -9.39 -1.03 -15.46
CA LYS A 258 -9.97 -0.12 -14.49
C LYS A 258 -9.51 1.29 -14.82
N ASP A 259 -10.47 2.13 -15.20
CA ASP A 259 -10.24 3.56 -15.46
C ASP A 259 -9.15 3.87 -16.50
N GLY A 260 -9.05 3.05 -17.56
CA GLY A 260 -8.03 3.15 -18.62
C GLY A 260 -6.66 2.58 -18.23
N LEU A 261 -6.54 1.98 -17.04
CA LEU A 261 -5.35 1.26 -16.59
C LEU A 261 -5.61 -0.24 -16.64
N ALA A 262 -4.65 -0.97 -17.20
CA ALA A 262 -4.73 -2.42 -17.21
C ALA A 262 -4.32 -2.98 -15.83
N ALA A 263 -5.16 -3.88 -15.30
CA ALA A 263 -4.99 -4.56 -14.03
C ALA A 263 -5.16 -6.07 -14.18
N ASP A 264 -4.63 -6.82 -13.23
CA ASP A 264 -4.78 -8.26 -13.09
C ASP A 264 -5.75 -8.49 -11.91
N LEU A 265 -6.82 -9.23 -12.15
CA LEU A 265 -7.83 -9.56 -11.15
C LEU A 265 -7.40 -10.79 -10.37
N TYR A 266 -7.27 -10.63 -9.06
CA TYR A 266 -6.96 -11.69 -8.11
C TYR A 266 -8.16 -11.93 -7.21
N ARG A 267 -8.49 -13.20 -6.98
CA ARG A 267 -9.57 -13.64 -6.07
C ARG A 267 -9.03 -14.58 -5.01
N LEU A 268 -9.71 -14.63 -3.86
CA LEU A 268 -9.49 -15.68 -2.87
C LEU A 268 -9.83 -17.06 -3.49
N PRO A 269 -8.90 -18.03 -3.51
CA PRO A 269 -9.21 -19.37 -4.00
C PRO A 269 -10.29 -20.05 -3.14
N ASN A 270 -11.13 -20.86 -3.78
CA ASN A 270 -12.08 -21.72 -3.08
C ASN A 270 -11.35 -22.64 -2.10
N ASN A 271 -11.97 -22.92 -0.95
CA ASN A 271 -11.39 -23.72 0.14
C ASN A 271 -10.08 -23.15 0.72
N SER A 272 -9.82 -21.84 0.57
CA SER A 272 -8.74 -21.17 1.32
C SER A 272 -8.94 -21.27 2.83
N TYR A 273 -10.21 -21.26 3.26
CA TYR A 273 -10.61 -21.53 4.64
C TYR A 273 -11.18 -22.95 4.78
N GLY A 274 -10.88 -23.59 5.91
CA GLY A 274 -11.46 -24.88 6.29
C GLY A 274 -10.45 -26.02 6.30
N ASP A 275 -10.93 -27.21 5.99
CA ASP A 275 -10.23 -28.48 6.25
C ASP A 275 -9.12 -28.83 5.25
N SER A 276 -8.26 -29.75 5.69
CA SER A 276 -7.17 -30.31 4.89
C SER A 276 -7.58 -31.34 3.83
N ALA A 277 -8.83 -31.85 3.87
CA ALA A 277 -9.32 -32.79 2.86
C ALA A 277 -9.60 -32.07 1.54
N HIS A 278 -10.11 -30.83 1.60
CA HIS A 278 -10.36 -29.99 0.43
C HIS A 278 -9.17 -29.11 0.05
N ASN A 279 -8.31 -28.76 1.02
CA ASN A 279 -7.07 -28.01 0.77
C ASN A 279 -5.93 -28.54 1.66
N PRO A 280 -5.03 -29.40 1.14
CA PRO A 280 -3.96 -30.02 1.93
C PRO A 280 -3.03 -29.05 2.68
N GLU A 281 -2.88 -27.81 2.20
CA GLU A 281 -2.07 -26.78 2.87
C GLU A 281 -2.67 -26.35 4.22
N ASN A 282 -3.96 -26.61 4.46
CA ASN A 282 -4.60 -26.24 5.71
C ASN A 282 -4.32 -27.20 6.88
N LYS A 283 -3.63 -28.32 6.63
CA LYS A 283 -3.38 -29.37 7.63
C LYS A 283 -2.75 -28.87 8.93
N CYS A 284 -1.88 -27.85 8.87
CA CYS A 284 -1.21 -27.30 10.04
C CYS A 284 -2.04 -26.23 10.80
N TYR A 285 -3.20 -25.82 10.28
CA TYR A 285 -4.18 -25.00 11.02
C TYR A 285 -5.15 -25.85 11.82
N ASP A 286 -5.30 -27.13 11.45
CA ASP A 286 -6.11 -28.11 12.16
C ASP A 286 -5.41 -28.44 13.50
N ALA A 287 -6.15 -28.35 14.61
CA ALA A 287 -5.64 -28.66 15.94
C ALA A 287 -6.49 -29.77 16.57
N ASN A 288 -5.88 -30.60 17.44
CA ASN A 288 -6.59 -31.71 18.10
C ASN A 288 -7.85 -31.30 18.89
N ASP A 289 -7.93 -30.03 19.27
CA ASP A 289 -9.02 -29.45 20.06
C ASP A 289 -10.18 -28.91 19.20
N TYR A 290 -10.08 -29.00 17.86
CA TYR A 290 -11.05 -28.41 16.94
C TYR A 290 -11.20 -29.23 15.64
N ASP A 291 -12.45 -29.51 15.27
CA ASP A 291 -12.79 -30.11 13.99
C ASP A 291 -12.82 -29.05 12.89
N ALA A 292 -11.98 -29.21 11.87
CA ALA A 292 -11.95 -28.32 10.73
C ALA A 292 -13.26 -28.38 9.93
N VAL A 293 -13.86 -27.22 9.70
CA VAL A 293 -15.11 -27.08 8.92
C VAL A 293 -14.82 -26.27 7.68
N ARG A 294 -15.24 -26.76 6.52
CA ARG A 294 -15.05 -26.09 5.24
C ARG A 294 -15.60 -24.66 5.27
N GLY A 295 -14.77 -23.69 4.87
CA GLY A 295 -15.10 -22.26 4.87
C GLY A 295 -14.96 -21.53 6.20
N LEU A 296 -14.56 -22.21 7.29
CA LEU A 296 -14.22 -21.58 8.56
C LEU A 296 -12.72 -21.66 8.85
N GLN A 297 -12.16 -20.58 9.38
CA GLN A 297 -10.78 -20.54 9.85
C GLN A 297 -10.75 -20.17 11.34
N ASN A 298 -10.12 -21.02 12.14
CA ASN A 298 -9.91 -20.77 13.57
C ASN A 298 -8.90 -19.64 13.75
N ILE A 299 -9.28 -18.59 14.49
CA ILE A 299 -8.37 -17.50 14.89
C ILE A 299 -8.27 -17.39 16.42
N SER A 300 -8.71 -18.40 17.16
CA SER A 300 -8.58 -18.44 18.62
C SER A 300 -7.14 -18.23 19.14
N PRO A 301 -6.08 -18.81 18.51
CA PRO A 301 -4.70 -18.65 18.99
C PRO A 301 -4.19 -17.20 19.02
N CYS A 302 -4.71 -16.32 18.17
CA CYS A 302 -4.34 -14.91 18.14
C CYS A 302 -5.35 -14.01 18.88
N GLN A 303 -6.55 -14.52 19.20
CA GLN A 303 -7.62 -13.82 19.91
C GLN A 303 -7.69 -14.21 21.39
N TYR A 304 -6.53 -14.31 22.05
CA TYR A 304 -6.42 -14.60 23.49
C TYR A 304 -7.11 -15.90 23.95
N GLY A 305 -7.32 -16.85 23.04
CA GLY A 305 -8.03 -18.10 23.31
C GLY A 305 -9.56 -18.01 23.21
N ALA A 306 -10.13 -16.86 22.81
CA ALA A 306 -11.55 -16.76 22.51
C ALA A 306 -11.90 -17.63 21.29
N PRO A 307 -13.05 -18.33 21.26
CA PRO A 307 -13.39 -19.27 20.19
C PRO A 307 -13.93 -18.54 18.94
N VAL A 308 -13.12 -17.66 18.37
CA VAL A 308 -13.46 -16.82 17.22
C VAL A 308 -13.00 -17.46 15.92
N TYR A 309 -13.86 -17.38 14.91
CA TYR A 309 -13.67 -17.94 13.58
C TYR A 309 -13.89 -16.88 12.51
N ILE A 310 -13.09 -16.90 11.46
CA ILE A 310 -13.32 -16.10 10.26
C ILE A 310 -13.93 -16.95 9.14
N SER A 311 -14.75 -16.33 8.31
CA SER A 311 -15.29 -16.92 7.09
C SER A 311 -15.49 -15.84 6.02
N ASN A 312 -15.90 -16.22 4.82
CA ASN A 312 -16.48 -15.24 3.90
C ASN A 312 -17.85 -14.76 4.45
N PRO A 313 -18.30 -13.54 4.08
CA PRO A 313 -19.63 -13.04 4.44
C PRO A 313 -20.76 -13.97 4.01
N HIS A 314 -21.79 -14.05 4.85
CA HIS A 314 -22.92 -14.95 4.72
C HIS A 314 -22.52 -16.41 4.49
N PHE A 315 -21.37 -16.84 5.00
CA PHE A 315 -20.84 -18.19 4.77
C PHE A 315 -20.71 -18.55 3.28
N TYR A 316 -20.43 -17.56 2.42
CA TYR A 316 -20.15 -17.79 1.00
C TYR A 316 -19.00 -18.79 0.82
N GLU A 317 -19.22 -19.83 0.00
CA GLU A 317 -18.30 -20.96 -0.21
C GLU A 317 -17.93 -21.77 1.05
N ALA A 318 -18.78 -21.76 2.08
CA ALA A 318 -18.61 -22.61 3.25
C ALA A 318 -19.47 -23.89 3.19
N ASP A 319 -19.37 -24.71 4.24
CA ASP A 319 -20.23 -25.87 4.42
C ASP A 319 -21.73 -25.47 4.46
N PRO A 320 -22.62 -26.12 3.67
CA PRO A 320 -24.05 -25.83 3.69
C PRO A 320 -24.70 -25.95 5.07
N GLU A 321 -24.18 -26.80 5.97
CA GLU A 321 -24.74 -26.95 7.32
C GLU A 321 -24.69 -25.63 8.11
N LEU A 322 -23.70 -24.77 7.86
CA LEU A 322 -23.58 -23.46 8.51
C LEU A 322 -24.69 -22.50 8.06
N LEU A 323 -25.07 -22.57 6.78
CA LEU A 323 -26.16 -21.79 6.22
C LEU A 323 -27.52 -22.34 6.67
N ASP A 324 -27.69 -23.65 6.67
CA ASP A 324 -28.93 -24.30 7.09
C ASP A 324 -29.21 -24.10 8.58
N ALA A 325 -28.19 -23.81 9.39
CA ALA A 325 -28.31 -23.58 10.82
C ALA A 325 -28.88 -22.18 11.19
N VAL A 326 -28.98 -21.24 10.23
CA VAL A 326 -29.41 -19.85 10.45
C VAL A 326 -30.55 -19.46 9.49
N GLU A 327 -31.37 -18.49 9.88
CA GLU A 327 -32.30 -17.81 8.97
C GLU A 327 -31.83 -16.37 8.73
N GLY A 328 -31.88 -15.91 7.47
CA GLY A 328 -31.58 -14.51 7.10
C GLY A 328 -30.25 -14.27 6.37
N LEU A 329 -29.41 -15.30 6.16
CA LEU A 329 -28.18 -15.17 5.38
C LEU A 329 -28.40 -15.51 3.90
N HIS A 330 -27.83 -14.70 3.00
CA HIS A 330 -27.96 -14.84 1.55
C HIS A 330 -26.60 -14.66 0.86
N PRO A 331 -25.78 -15.72 0.72
CA PRO A 331 -24.47 -15.61 0.08
C PRO A 331 -24.57 -15.20 -1.40
N GLN A 332 -23.82 -14.17 -1.80
CA GLN A 332 -23.75 -13.65 -3.17
C GLN A 332 -22.30 -13.39 -3.52
N GLN A 333 -21.82 -13.95 -4.64
CA GLN A 333 -20.41 -13.85 -5.03
C GLN A 333 -19.97 -12.38 -5.18
N GLU A 334 -20.72 -11.57 -5.92
CA GLU A 334 -20.36 -10.18 -6.23
C GLU A 334 -20.24 -9.30 -4.98
N LYS A 335 -21.02 -9.63 -3.94
CA LYS A 335 -21.04 -8.89 -2.68
C LYS A 335 -20.10 -9.44 -1.62
N HIS A 336 -19.82 -10.73 -1.63
CA HIS A 336 -19.14 -11.41 -0.52
C HIS A 336 -17.78 -12.00 -0.89
N GLU A 337 -17.38 -11.98 -2.16
CA GLU A 337 -16.04 -12.41 -2.55
C GLU A 337 -14.97 -11.35 -2.20
N THR A 338 -13.81 -11.80 -1.73
CA THR A 338 -12.61 -10.97 -1.60
C THR A 338 -11.85 -10.94 -2.92
N TYR A 339 -11.47 -9.74 -3.38
CA TYR A 339 -10.68 -9.57 -4.60
C TYR A 339 -9.77 -8.34 -4.58
N PHE A 340 -8.77 -8.37 -5.48
CA PHE A 340 -7.88 -7.25 -5.76
C PHE A 340 -7.70 -7.08 -7.27
N LYS A 341 -7.65 -5.85 -7.74
CA LYS A 341 -7.23 -5.47 -9.10
C LYS A 341 -5.86 -4.84 -8.99
N ILE A 342 -4.81 -5.57 -9.38
CA ILE A 342 -3.41 -5.17 -9.18
C ILE A 342 -2.79 -4.78 -10.51
N GLN A 343 -2.12 -3.65 -10.59
CA GLN A 343 -1.38 -3.24 -11.78
C GLN A 343 -0.13 -4.16 -11.91
N PRO A 344 0.05 -4.92 -13.01
CA PRO A 344 1.03 -6.02 -13.04
C PRO A 344 2.49 -5.59 -13.20
N LYS A 345 2.76 -4.39 -13.71
CA LYS A 345 4.12 -3.85 -13.90
C LYS A 345 4.70 -3.31 -12.60
N LEU A 346 3.85 -2.69 -11.77
CA LEU A 346 4.24 -1.96 -10.57
C LEU A 346 3.86 -2.70 -9.28
N GLY A 347 2.92 -3.66 -9.35
CA GLY A 347 2.44 -4.38 -8.18
C GLY A 347 1.58 -3.53 -7.24
N VAL A 348 0.96 -2.46 -7.74
CA VAL A 348 0.14 -1.53 -6.95
C VAL A 348 -1.35 -1.86 -7.15
N PRO A 349 -2.15 -2.01 -6.09
CA PRO A 349 -3.60 -2.20 -6.22
C PRO A 349 -4.28 -0.93 -6.75
N LEU A 350 -5.11 -1.09 -7.77
CA LEU A 350 -6.01 -0.04 -8.26
C LEU A 350 -7.34 -0.04 -7.51
N GLU A 351 -7.77 -1.23 -7.09
CA GLU A 351 -9.00 -1.50 -6.35
C GLU A 351 -8.77 -2.78 -5.54
N GLY A 352 -9.30 -2.84 -4.33
CA GLY A 352 -9.19 -4.02 -3.49
C GLY A 352 -10.28 -4.02 -2.44
N LYS A 353 -10.93 -5.17 -2.26
CA LYS A 353 -11.99 -5.36 -1.27
C LYS A 353 -11.72 -6.66 -0.53
N VAL A 354 -11.26 -6.52 0.71
CA VAL A 354 -11.15 -7.60 1.67
C VAL A 354 -12.48 -7.71 2.39
N ARG A 355 -13.11 -8.87 2.33
CA ARG A 355 -14.43 -9.12 2.90
C ARG A 355 -14.38 -10.34 3.80
N ILE A 356 -14.61 -10.13 5.09
CA ILE A 356 -14.44 -11.16 6.12
C ILE A 356 -15.61 -11.09 7.09
N GLN A 357 -16.06 -12.25 7.55
CA GLN A 357 -17.06 -12.40 8.58
C GLN A 357 -16.42 -12.95 9.85
N LEU A 358 -16.78 -12.35 10.99
CA LEU A 358 -16.44 -12.81 12.33
C LEU A 358 -17.56 -13.68 12.89
N ASN A 359 -17.19 -14.85 13.38
CA ASN A 359 -18.10 -15.84 13.94
C ASN A 359 -17.61 -16.26 15.34
N LEU A 360 -18.54 -16.55 16.23
CA LEU A 360 -18.27 -17.10 17.56
C LEU A 360 -18.68 -18.57 17.61
N LYS A 361 -17.72 -19.49 17.76
CA LYS A 361 -18.03 -20.89 18.02
C LYS A 361 -18.36 -21.05 19.50
N VAL A 362 -19.60 -21.45 19.78
CA VAL A 362 -20.09 -21.71 21.12
C VAL A 362 -20.18 -23.21 21.34
N THR A 363 -19.69 -23.66 22.49
CA THR A 363 -19.84 -25.04 22.98
C THR A 363 -20.79 -25.06 24.18
N GLN A 364 -21.72 -26.00 24.19
CA GLN A 364 -22.79 -26.11 25.17
C GLN A 364 -22.21 -26.44 26.55
N ALA A 365 -22.44 -25.52 27.50
CA ALA A 365 -22.06 -25.69 28.89
C ALA A 365 -23.25 -26.15 29.72
N LYS A 366 -23.55 -27.46 29.67
CA LYS A 366 -24.71 -28.07 30.38
C LYS A 366 -24.73 -27.82 31.88
N ASP A 367 -23.55 -27.68 32.49
CA ASP A 367 -23.41 -27.46 33.93
C ASP A 367 -23.54 -26.00 34.36
N VAL A 368 -23.58 -25.06 33.40
CA VAL A 368 -23.61 -23.62 33.64
C VAL A 368 -25.01 -23.08 33.36
N HIS A 369 -25.77 -22.85 34.43
CA HIS A 369 -27.20 -22.53 34.37
C HIS A 369 -27.54 -21.35 33.43
N PRO A 370 -26.84 -20.20 33.45
CA PRO A 370 -27.18 -19.08 32.56
C PRO A 370 -27.15 -19.38 31.06
N VAL A 371 -26.37 -20.37 30.61
CA VAL A 371 -26.17 -20.70 29.18
C VAL A 371 -26.52 -22.15 28.87
N ARG A 372 -27.16 -22.88 29.80
CA ARG A 372 -27.42 -24.32 29.69
C ARG A 372 -28.19 -24.67 28.41
N ASP A 373 -29.13 -23.81 28.06
CA ASP A 373 -30.04 -23.99 26.93
C ASP A 373 -29.44 -23.41 25.62
N PHE A 374 -28.25 -22.80 25.69
CA PHE A 374 -27.49 -22.37 24.52
C PHE A 374 -26.72 -23.57 23.93
N ARG A 375 -27.21 -24.08 22.81
CA ARG A 375 -26.63 -25.26 22.12
C ARG A 375 -25.31 -24.94 21.41
N ASP A 376 -24.60 -25.99 21.00
CA ASP A 376 -23.43 -25.89 20.12
C ASP A 376 -23.79 -25.15 18.84
N PHE A 377 -23.06 -24.08 18.52
CA PHE A 377 -23.41 -23.22 17.38
C PHE A 377 -22.22 -22.39 16.88
N VAL A 378 -22.17 -22.08 15.59
CA VAL A 378 -21.25 -21.07 15.02
C VAL A 378 -22.05 -19.81 14.77
N PHE A 379 -21.96 -18.85 15.68
CA PHE A 379 -22.76 -17.64 15.64
C PHE A 379 -22.10 -16.57 14.76
N PRO A 380 -22.65 -16.21 13.60
CA PRO A 380 -22.13 -15.10 12.82
C PRO A 380 -22.47 -13.78 13.54
N VAL A 381 -21.46 -12.97 13.83
CA VAL A 381 -21.61 -11.74 14.64
C VAL A 381 -21.69 -10.51 13.75
N MET A 382 -20.72 -10.36 12.85
CA MET A 382 -20.65 -9.27 11.89
C MET A 382 -19.77 -9.66 10.72
N TRP A 383 -19.90 -8.96 9.61
CA TRP A 383 -18.91 -8.97 8.54
C TRP A 383 -18.48 -7.56 8.19
N LEU A 384 -17.30 -7.44 7.59
CA LEU A 384 -16.69 -6.19 7.23
C LEU A 384 -16.16 -6.23 5.80
N GLU A 385 -16.26 -5.10 5.10
CA GLU A 385 -15.59 -4.82 3.84
C GLU A 385 -14.54 -3.74 4.09
N GLU A 386 -13.29 -4.06 3.82
CA GLU A 386 -12.17 -3.13 3.89
C GLU A 386 -11.47 -2.98 2.55
N GLY A 387 -11.16 -1.74 2.19
CA GLY A 387 -10.24 -1.49 1.09
C GLY A 387 -10.52 -0.20 0.34
N ILE A 388 -10.07 -0.17 -0.91
CA ILE A 388 -10.12 0.99 -1.79
C ILE A 388 -10.98 0.68 -3.00
N THR A 389 -11.88 1.59 -3.32
CA THR A 389 -12.72 1.47 -4.53
C THR A 389 -12.12 2.23 -5.71
N GLU A 390 -11.50 3.37 -5.44
CA GLU A 390 -10.92 4.25 -6.46
C GLU A 390 -9.64 4.90 -5.95
N LEU A 391 -8.75 5.24 -6.89
CA LEU A 391 -7.54 6.01 -6.62
C LEU A 391 -7.82 7.50 -6.76
N THR A 392 -7.07 8.32 -6.03
CA THR A 392 -7.15 9.77 -6.21
C THR A 392 -6.65 10.19 -7.59
N PRO A 393 -7.17 11.31 -8.16
CA PRO A 393 -6.79 11.76 -9.50
C PRO A 393 -5.27 11.94 -9.68
N ALA A 394 -4.56 12.37 -8.63
CA ALA A 394 -3.11 12.51 -8.64
C ALA A 394 -2.40 11.16 -8.83
N ILE A 395 -2.75 10.15 -8.03
CA ILE A 395 -2.15 8.80 -8.13
C ILE A 395 -2.50 8.17 -9.48
N LYS A 396 -3.77 8.29 -9.89
CA LYS A 396 -4.21 7.78 -11.20
C LYS A 396 -3.43 8.40 -12.35
N GLY A 397 -3.22 9.73 -12.34
CA GLY A 397 -2.44 10.43 -13.35
C GLY A 397 -0.99 9.95 -13.42
N TRP A 398 -0.34 9.77 -12.26
CA TRP A 398 1.01 9.22 -12.19
C TRP A 398 1.10 7.78 -12.70
N LEU A 399 0.17 6.92 -12.30
CA LEU A 399 0.12 5.54 -12.78
C LEU A 399 -0.11 5.48 -14.30
N TYR A 400 -0.99 6.33 -14.83
CA TYR A 400 -1.24 6.40 -16.28
C TYR A 400 0.01 6.87 -17.04
N LEU A 401 0.65 7.94 -16.57
CA LEU A 401 1.90 8.42 -17.14
C LEU A 401 2.99 7.34 -17.11
N ALA A 402 3.15 6.65 -15.99
CA ALA A 402 4.19 5.64 -15.80
C ALA A 402 3.94 4.35 -16.60
N THR A 403 2.69 3.90 -16.72
CA THR A 403 2.38 2.55 -17.23
C THR A 403 1.85 2.54 -18.66
N VAL A 404 1.24 3.64 -19.11
CA VAL A 404 0.65 3.79 -20.44
C VAL A 404 1.53 4.70 -21.31
N ILE A 405 1.82 5.93 -20.86
CA ILE A 405 2.52 6.92 -21.72
C ILE A 405 4.03 6.64 -21.80
N ALA A 406 4.71 6.57 -20.66
CA ALA A 406 6.17 6.49 -20.59
C ALA A 406 6.78 5.32 -21.37
N PRO A 407 6.20 4.09 -21.36
CA PRO A 407 6.73 2.97 -22.13
C PRO A 407 6.73 3.20 -23.64
N HIS A 408 5.88 4.08 -24.17
CA HIS A 408 5.83 4.43 -25.58
C HIS A 408 6.60 5.72 -25.88
N ALA A 409 6.42 6.76 -25.05
CA ALA A 409 7.04 8.07 -25.26
C ALA A 409 8.57 8.05 -25.11
N VAL A 410 9.11 7.30 -24.13
CA VAL A 410 10.56 7.27 -23.87
C VAL A 410 11.32 6.63 -25.04
N PRO A 411 10.96 5.45 -25.57
CA PRO A 411 11.61 4.89 -26.75
C PRO A 411 11.48 5.79 -27.98
N ILE A 412 10.30 6.34 -28.26
CA ILE A 412 10.09 7.24 -29.40
C ILE A 412 11.01 8.46 -29.29
N GLY A 413 11.07 9.10 -28.12
CA GLY A 413 11.97 10.23 -27.86
C GLY A 413 13.44 9.84 -28.02
N SER A 414 13.84 8.67 -27.53
CA SER A 414 15.21 8.16 -27.72
C SER A 414 15.54 7.95 -29.19
N TYR A 415 14.64 7.34 -29.98
CA TYR A 415 14.85 7.16 -31.41
C TYR A 415 14.95 8.50 -32.16
N LEU A 416 14.10 9.48 -31.82
CA LEU A 416 14.17 10.83 -32.39
C LEU A 416 15.49 11.53 -32.05
N MET A 417 15.99 11.39 -30.83
CA MET A 417 17.28 11.96 -30.42
C MET A 417 18.45 11.29 -31.15
N ILE A 418 18.40 9.97 -31.36
CA ILE A 418 19.42 9.23 -32.14
C ILE A 418 19.41 9.71 -33.60
N VAL A 419 18.23 9.81 -34.24
CA VAL A 419 18.10 10.29 -35.62
C VAL A 419 18.54 11.74 -35.75
N GLY A 420 18.17 12.59 -34.79
CA GLY A 420 18.58 13.99 -34.74
C GLY A 420 20.10 14.14 -34.59
N GLY A 421 20.70 13.36 -33.68
CA GLY A 421 22.16 13.31 -33.49
C GLY A 421 22.89 12.82 -34.74
N ALA A 422 22.43 11.74 -35.37
CA ALA A 422 23.00 11.24 -36.62
C ALA A 422 22.90 12.29 -37.74
N SER A 423 21.76 12.96 -37.86
CA SER A 423 21.54 14.03 -38.85
C SER A 423 22.47 15.21 -38.62
N ALA A 424 22.71 15.61 -37.36
CA ALA A 424 23.64 16.67 -37.01
C ALA A 424 25.10 16.30 -37.32
N VAL A 425 25.50 15.06 -37.07
CA VAL A 425 26.84 14.55 -37.44
C VAL A 425 27.01 14.52 -38.96
N ILE A 426 26.02 14.02 -39.71
CA ILE A 426 26.03 14.03 -41.17
C ILE A 426 26.11 15.45 -41.70
N PHE A 427 25.30 16.37 -41.17
CA PHE A 427 25.32 17.78 -41.56
C PHE A 427 26.69 18.43 -41.30
N SER A 428 27.27 18.17 -40.14
CA SER A 428 28.60 18.69 -39.78
C SER A 428 29.68 18.12 -40.68
N PHE A 429 29.63 16.82 -40.99
CA PHE A 429 30.54 16.17 -41.93
C PHE A 429 30.39 16.74 -43.35
N VAL A 430 29.18 16.90 -43.87
CA VAL A 430 28.93 17.50 -45.18
C VAL A 430 29.45 18.94 -45.23
N ARG A 431 29.24 19.73 -44.17
CA ARG A 431 29.74 21.11 -44.08
C ARG A 431 31.27 21.16 -44.03
N ALA A 432 31.89 20.30 -43.22
CA ALA A 432 33.35 20.19 -43.14
C ALA A 432 33.95 19.72 -44.48
N TYR A 433 33.33 18.73 -45.12
CA TYR A 433 33.73 18.24 -46.44
C TYR A 433 33.61 19.33 -47.51
N ARG A 434 32.49 20.07 -47.54
CA ARG A 434 32.33 21.23 -48.44
C ARG A 434 33.40 22.28 -48.16
N ASN A 435 33.65 22.64 -46.91
CA ASN A 435 34.71 23.60 -46.59
C ASN A 435 36.10 23.10 -47.02
N PHE A 436 36.43 21.82 -46.85
CA PHE A 436 37.72 21.26 -47.26
C PHE A 436 37.88 21.19 -48.78
N VAL A 437 36.83 20.80 -49.51
CA VAL A 437 36.85 20.70 -50.98
C VAL A 437 36.85 22.09 -51.62
N PHE A 438 36.00 23.02 -51.15
CA PHE A 438 35.92 24.38 -51.71
C PHE A 438 37.04 25.32 -51.21
N ALA A 439 37.70 25.03 -50.07
CA ALA A 439 38.96 25.71 -49.73
C ALA A 439 40.12 25.29 -50.65
N ARG A 440 39.95 24.22 -51.43
CA ARG A 440 40.91 23.67 -52.38
C ARG A 440 40.46 23.91 -53.82
N ASP A 441 39.72 24.97 -54.09
CA ASP A 441 39.53 25.47 -55.45
C ASP A 441 40.84 26.18 -55.89
N PRO A 442 41.63 25.62 -56.83
CA PRO A 442 42.86 26.24 -57.33
C PRO A 442 42.58 27.50 -58.18
N SER A 443 41.31 27.77 -58.49
CA SER A 443 40.87 28.92 -59.28
C SER A 443 41.11 30.25 -58.56
N LEU A 444 41.08 30.28 -57.22
CA LEU A 444 41.35 31.49 -56.42
C LEU A 444 42.85 31.83 -56.35
N GLU A 445 43.73 30.83 -56.24
CA GLU A 445 45.18 31.02 -56.37
C GLU A 445 45.59 31.43 -57.79
N ILE A 446 44.96 30.86 -58.83
CA ILE A 446 45.20 31.24 -60.24
C ILE A 446 44.71 32.67 -60.53
N LEU A 447 43.58 33.09 -59.93
CA LEU A 447 43.08 34.47 -60.04
C LEU A 447 43.96 35.48 -59.30
N GLU A 448 44.51 35.15 -58.13
CA GLU A 448 45.48 36.02 -57.44
C GLU A 448 46.84 36.08 -58.16
N MET A 449 47.32 34.96 -58.71
CA MET A 449 48.53 34.93 -59.54
C MET A 449 48.35 35.68 -60.86
N GLY A 450 47.19 35.59 -61.50
CA GLY A 450 46.82 36.39 -62.68
C GLY A 450 46.73 37.89 -62.38
N ARG A 451 46.20 38.26 -61.20
CA ARG A 451 46.14 39.66 -60.74
C ARG A 451 47.52 40.24 -60.42
N ARG A 452 48.45 39.43 -59.90
CA ARG A 452 49.86 39.82 -59.69
C ARG A 452 50.65 39.95 -60.99
N SER A 453 50.34 39.14 -62.01
CA SER A 453 50.90 39.25 -63.36
C SER A 453 50.47 40.53 -64.08
N LEU A 454 49.16 40.86 -64.04
CA LEU A 454 48.62 42.08 -64.67
C LEU A 454 49.15 43.37 -64.01
N ARG A 455 49.47 43.34 -62.71
CA ARG A 455 50.05 44.50 -62.01
C ARG A 455 51.54 44.74 -62.32
N ARG A 456 52.24 43.76 -62.89
CA ARG A 456 53.63 43.90 -63.39
C ARG A 456 53.70 44.27 -64.88
N GLY A 457 52.65 44.01 -65.66
CA GLY A 457 52.59 44.39 -67.08
C GLY A 457 52.30 45.88 -67.32
N SER A 458 51.69 46.57 -66.36
CA SER A 458 51.25 47.97 -66.52
C SER A 458 52.30 49.03 -66.12
N SER A 459 53.49 48.64 -65.64
CA SER A 459 54.55 49.58 -65.27
C SER A 459 55.59 49.85 -66.36
N PHE A 460 55.44 49.26 -67.55
CA PHE A 460 56.41 49.44 -68.66
C PHE A 460 55.94 50.39 -69.77
N ILE A 461 54.70 50.86 -69.76
CA ILE A 461 54.14 51.75 -70.82
C ILE A 461 53.97 53.21 -70.34
N ALA A 462 54.10 53.49 -69.04
CA ALA A 462 53.83 54.83 -68.50
C ALA A 462 55.04 55.79 -68.49
N HIS A 463 56.19 55.44 -69.09
CA HIS A 463 57.41 56.26 -68.97
C HIS A 463 57.75 57.18 -70.14
N GLN A 464 56.86 57.35 -71.14
CA GLN A 464 57.20 58.13 -72.36
C GLN A 464 56.29 59.31 -72.71
N GLN A 465 55.40 59.79 -71.84
CA GLN A 465 54.64 61.00 -72.18
C GLN A 465 54.53 62.00 -71.02
N HIS A 466 55.05 63.20 -71.31
CA HIS A 466 54.85 64.50 -70.65
C HIS A 466 55.79 64.91 -69.50
N LYS A 467 57.01 65.34 -69.92
CA LYS A 467 57.52 66.66 -69.53
C LYS A 467 56.69 67.73 -70.26
N LEU A 468 55.97 68.60 -69.52
CA LEU A 468 55.90 70.07 -69.74
C LEU A 468 54.86 70.73 -68.82
N LEU A 469 55.29 71.83 -68.18
CA LEU A 469 54.60 72.86 -67.37
C LEU A 469 54.42 72.56 -65.87
N LEU A 470 55.29 73.04 -64.95
CA LEU A 470 55.57 74.39 -64.40
C LEU A 470 54.64 74.88 -63.26
N HIS A 471 55.23 74.96 -62.06
CA HIS A 471 55.07 75.91 -60.94
C HIS A 471 53.68 76.22 -60.34
N HIS A 472 53.50 75.96 -59.03
CA HIS A 472 53.73 76.94 -57.94
C HIS A 472 53.55 76.30 -56.52
N ARG A 473 54.54 76.59 -55.65
CA ARG A 473 54.70 76.60 -54.17
C ARG A 473 53.45 76.53 -53.25
N ASP A 474 53.49 76.14 -51.97
CA ASP A 474 54.58 75.93 -50.99
C ASP A 474 54.10 75.07 -49.78
N SER A 475 55.11 74.56 -49.05
CA SER A 475 55.22 73.77 -47.81
C SER A 475 54.47 74.27 -46.55
N TYR A 476 54.20 73.38 -45.58
CA TYR A 476 54.85 73.26 -44.24
C TYR A 476 54.21 72.16 -43.36
N VAL A 477 54.99 71.61 -42.41
CA VAL A 477 54.68 70.48 -41.50
C VAL A 477 54.91 70.92 -40.03
N LEU A 478 54.31 70.17 -39.09
CA LEU A 478 54.54 70.03 -37.63
C LEU A 478 53.54 70.83 -36.74
N LEU A 479 53.00 70.35 -35.61
CA LEU A 479 53.53 69.48 -34.54
C LEU A 479 52.40 68.94 -33.61
N ARG A 480 52.70 67.85 -32.88
CA ARG A 480 51.96 67.31 -31.71
C ARG A 480 52.13 68.19 -30.45
N THR A 481 51.16 68.14 -29.53
CA THR A 481 51.36 68.27 -28.07
C THR A 481 50.37 67.40 -27.27
N MET A 482 50.86 66.84 -26.16
CA MET A 482 50.24 66.11 -25.02
C MET A 482 51.12 66.47 -23.78
N PRO A 483 50.84 66.14 -22.48
CA PRO A 483 49.66 65.56 -21.80
C PRO A 483 49.35 66.18 -20.39
N HIS A 484 48.28 65.73 -19.71
CA HIS A 484 48.24 65.23 -18.30
C HIS A 484 46.76 64.99 -17.87
N ALA A 485 46.36 63.73 -17.58
CA ALA A 485 46.19 63.11 -16.25
C ALA A 485 44.72 63.21 -15.77
N MET A 486 44.03 62.22 -15.17
CA MET A 486 44.39 60.93 -14.58
C MET A 486 43.09 60.09 -14.40
N THR A 487 43.18 58.80 -14.75
CA THR A 487 42.73 57.59 -14.01
C THR A 487 41.27 57.38 -13.57
N ALA A 488 40.67 56.30 -14.08
CA ALA A 488 39.88 55.33 -13.28
C ALA A 488 39.90 53.95 -13.97
N CYS A 489 40.44 52.95 -13.27
CA CYS A 489 40.53 51.53 -13.63
C CYS A 489 39.16 50.83 -13.42
N LEU A 490 38.70 50.03 -14.39
CA LEU A 490 38.67 48.55 -14.43
C LEU A 490 37.91 47.86 -13.29
N ASP A 491 36.91 47.06 -13.65
CA ASP A 491 36.86 45.66 -13.19
C ASP A 491 36.11 44.74 -14.21
N PRO A 492 36.54 43.48 -14.41
CA PRO A 492 35.98 42.54 -15.39
C PRO A 492 35.27 41.31 -14.77
N GLU A 493 34.60 40.57 -15.66
CA GLU A 493 34.33 39.11 -15.75
C GLU A 493 34.01 38.26 -14.51
N ARG A 494 33.01 37.38 -14.69
CA ARG A 494 32.67 36.28 -13.78
C ARG A 494 32.47 35.00 -14.60
N ASP A 495 33.31 34.00 -14.35
CA ASP A 495 33.04 32.59 -14.68
C ASP A 495 33.46 31.70 -13.49
N ARG A 496 32.53 30.83 -13.12
CA ARG A 496 32.61 29.46 -12.56
C ARG A 496 33.38 29.03 -11.29
N ASP A 497 32.61 28.18 -10.59
CA ASP A 497 32.89 26.90 -9.92
C ASP A 497 33.23 26.81 -8.42
N ASP A 498 32.25 26.21 -7.74
CA ASP A 498 32.28 25.16 -6.71
C ASP A 498 32.68 25.40 -5.24
N VAL A 499 31.74 24.96 -4.37
CA VAL A 499 31.87 24.09 -3.18
C VAL A 499 30.93 24.55 -2.03
N GLN A 500 30.01 23.65 -1.66
CA GLN A 500 29.04 23.67 -0.53
C GLN A 500 29.73 23.76 0.86
N PRO A 501 29.06 23.95 2.05
CA PRO A 501 27.64 23.65 2.37
C PRO A 501 26.93 24.62 3.37
N ILE A 502 25.71 24.21 3.76
CA ILE A 502 24.96 24.50 5.01
C ILE A 502 24.06 25.73 5.04
N ILE A 503 22.76 25.43 4.92
CA ILE A 503 21.62 26.22 5.41
C ILE A 503 21.48 25.94 6.91
N ASP A 504 21.41 26.99 7.73
CA ASP A 504 20.64 26.97 8.98
C ASP A 504 19.87 28.28 9.12
N TYR A 505 18.76 28.20 9.84
CA TYR A 505 17.51 28.91 9.67
C TYR A 505 17.52 30.43 9.94
N THR A 506 16.66 31.13 9.20
CA THR A 506 16.00 32.38 9.59
C THR A 506 15.29 32.26 10.94
N LEU A 507 15.37 33.29 11.77
CA LEU A 507 14.23 33.76 12.57
C LEU A 507 14.33 35.27 12.83
N ILE A 508 13.24 35.93 12.47
CA ILE A 508 12.90 37.35 12.61
C ILE A 508 11.91 37.46 13.78
N ASN A 509 12.09 38.45 14.66
CA ASN A 509 11.10 39.15 15.52
C ASN A 509 10.28 38.30 16.53
N GLN A 510 9.76 38.80 17.65
CA GLN A 510 9.63 40.14 18.21
C GLN A 510 9.35 40.06 19.72
N GLU A 511 9.58 41.19 20.39
CA GLU A 511 9.09 41.60 21.70
C GLU A 511 7.57 41.55 21.89
N ALA A 512 7.17 41.56 23.19
CA ALA A 512 5.89 41.94 23.81
C ALA A 512 4.98 40.81 24.32
#